data_AF-A0A1E3ULQ9-F1
#
_entry.id   AF-A0A1E3ULQ9-F1
#
_cell.length_a   1.000
_cell.length_b   1.000
_cell.length_c   1.000
_cell.angle_alpha   90.00
_cell.angle_beta   90.00
_cell.angle_gamma   90.00
#
_symmetry.space_group_name_H-M   'P 1'
#
loop_
_entity.id
_entity.type
_entity.pdbx_description
1 polymer ?
#
loop_
_entity_poly.entity_id
_entity_poly.type
_entity_poly.pdbx_seq_one_letter_code
_entity_poly.pdbx_strand_id
1 'polypeptide(L)'
;MEQSKYTFHFTEKELREFSFRAVADVYCKRPSLWLILLILCAVDFLIVPVFSIVLLIFLLSAVAFDVVRTCRFLKKEHLLERRIMWVEDGMLKCSAFGYSEIPCSRITAIRKTRNILMLGYPQAKKRFAWYPMPLRVFENEQELEAFLNLIRNPANYAPFPDAMGREIQAMDPGQQTASSGEQPGTFRFSFFMEQEKWIWIYREAIGVINGGTLGFPRSQMLVTGIYAVIFIVGTLCWYLFTDDPNAWFPVILFVLLFSANLVKWKGNPEQGIRRRLKAGDVQNDIYGPWEIELMEDGIIERIGGGSKSFLPWEDFGWVVETEYLFFLFKRNRTQFIPIPKENMVSAVQAADMCALCGSKGLVYTPGKRAKYWPGWVLGIVIGILMLLVVLGAAGFVLYRNTRLIRESLENPVYETVPGWEEEFRPEDYPEYVPLDTQVKVLSSMGLEVPEETVESARSVMEEQRMRAYVEGYPYTWILSGMGAPSYDEDWNIDGYSQELFWFDFEGWDISTDYIEVLEGMLALAPGSPLDGIEDIREDTDKVDWEKGTGSVNVAFQLDGQTYSWAMDMQYDWIDGDILGVLNSILEQTDTQERFFVTGDNGQGALVFYRTPEWARQFGKATGLSMDKPVTKQ
;
A
#
# COMPACT_ATOMS: atom_id res chain seq x y z
N MET A 1 47.03 29.33 -24.29
CA MET A 1 46.06 29.75 -23.25
C MET A 1 46.44 29.03 -21.98
N GLU A 2 46.79 29.78 -20.94
CA GLU A 2 47.03 29.21 -19.61
C GLU A 2 45.78 28.43 -19.18
N GLN A 3 45.97 27.17 -18.78
CA GLN A 3 44.88 26.33 -18.31
C GLN A 3 44.38 26.89 -16.98
N SER A 4 43.22 27.55 -16.99
CA SER A 4 42.62 28.12 -15.78
C SER A 4 42.26 27.01 -14.81
N LYS A 5 42.95 26.98 -13.66
CA LYS A 5 42.62 26.12 -12.52
C LYS A 5 41.62 26.84 -11.64
N TYR A 6 40.39 26.33 -11.58
CA TYR A 6 39.31 26.95 -10.82
C TYR A 6 39.34 26.49 -9.38
N THR A 7 39.69 27.39 -8.47
CA THR A 7 39.75 27.12 -7.03
C THR A 7 38.51 27.67 -6.34
N PHE A 8 37.82 26.86 -5.55
CA PHE A 8 36.61 27.28 -4.84
C PHE A 8 36.33 26.48 -3.57
N HIS A 9 35.41 26.97 -2.76
CA HIS A 9 34.77 26.24 -1.67
C HIS A 9 33.26 26.44 -1.80
N PHE A 10 32.47 25.43 -1.45
CA PHE A 10 31.01 25.57 -1.45
C PHE A 10 30.55 26.36 -0.23
N THR A 11 29.62 27.29 -0.45
CA THR A 11 28.82 27.86 0.64
C THR A 11 27.75 26.86 1.08
N GLU A 12 27.23 26.99 2.30
CA GLU A 12 26.12 26.14 2.75
C GLU A 12 24.90 26.23 1.84
N LYS A 13 24.63 27.42 1.30
CA LYS A 13 23.49 27.68 0.41
C LYS A 13 23.63 26.92 -0.90
N GLU A 14 24.81 26.99 -1.52
CA GLU A 14 25.12 26.22 -2.73
C GLU A 14 25.06 24.72 -2.45
N LEU A 15 25.57 24.25 -1.31
CA LEU A 15 25.50 22.84 -0.98
C LEU A 15 24.05 22.33 -0.82
N ARG A 16 23.17 23.12 -0.21
CA ARG A 16 21.73 22.80 -0.11
C ARG A 16 21.05 22.80 -1.48
N GLU A 17 21.34 23.78 -2.33
CA GLU A 17 20.81 23.86 -3.70
C GLU A 17 21.23 22.64 -4.54
N PHE A 18 22.52 22.26 -4.49
CA PHE A 18 23.01 21.05 -5.14
C PHE A 18 22.34 19.79 -4.60
N SER A 19 22.22 19.66 -3.27
CA SER A 19 21.59 18.50 -2.63
C SER A 19 20.14 18.34 -3.08
N PHE A 20 19.36 19.42 -3.10
CA PHE A 20 17.98 19.43 -3.56
C PHE A 20 17.89 18.99 -5.03
N ARG A 21 18.71 19.59 -5.91
CA ARG A 21 18.70 19.29 -7.35
C ARG A 21 19.14 17.86 -7.66
N ALA A 22 20.17 17.37 -6.98
CA ALA A 22 20.64 16.00 -7.13
C ALA A 22 19.56 14.98 -6.72
N VAL A 23 18.85 15.22 -5.61
CA VAL A 23 17.73 14.38 -5.16
C VAL A 23 16.56 14.46 -6.15
N ALA A 24 16.14 15.68 -6.53
CA ALA A 24 15.05 15.87 -7.49
C ALA A 24 15.29 15.12 -8.80
N ASP A 25 16.53 15.14 -9.33
CA ASP A 25 16.88 14.41 -10.55
C ASP A 25 16.70 12.89 -10.43
N VAL A 26 16.96 12.32 -9.27
CA VAL A 26 16.75 10.88 -8.99
C VAL A 26 15.25 10.55 -9.00
N TYR A 27 14.43 11.39 -8.37
CA TYR A 27 12.99 11.16 -8.28
C TYR A 27 12.26 11.43 -9.61
N CYS A 28 12.61 12.47 -10.36
CA CYS A 28 12.02 12.75 -11.67
C CYS A 28 12.27 11.63 -12.70
N LYS A 29 13.36 10.88 -12.56
CA LYS A 29 13.71 9.77 -13.47
C LYS A 29 13.06 8.43 -13.10
N ARG A 30 12.18 8.41 -12.09
CA ARG A 30 11.41 7.23 -11.64
C ARG A 30 9.90 7.44 -11.79
N PRO A 31 9.37 7.57 -13.02
CA PRO A 31 7.94 7.85 -13.24
C PRO A 31 7.03 6.74 -12.71
N SER A 32 7.49 5.49 -12.69
CA SER A 32 6.74 4.37 -12.12
C SER A 32 6.49 4.51 -10.62
N LEU A 33 7.42 5.12 -9.87
CA LEU A 33 7.24 5.37 -8.45
C LEU A 33 6.13 6.42 -8.23
N TRP A 34 6.11 7.47 -9.04
CA TRP A 34 5.04 8.47 -9.01
C TRP A 34 3.69 7.90 -9.44
N LEU A 35 3.65 7.05 -10.46
CA LEU A 35 2.43 6.39 -10.92
C LEU A 35 1.83 5.49 -9.84
N ILE A 36 2.65 4.64 -9.19
CA ILE A 36 2.21 3.78 -8.08
C ILE A 36 1.68 4.63 -6.93
N LEU A 37 2.36 5.72 -6.59
CA LEU A 37 1.91 6.65 -5.55
C LEU A 37 0.59 7.34 -5.91
N LEU A 38 0.40 7.72 -7.17
CA LEU A 38 -0.83 8.37 -7.62
C LEU A 38 -2.00 7.38 -7.57
N ILE A 39 -1.76 6.12 -7.93
CA ILE A 39 -2.74 5.02 -7.77
C ILE A 39 -3.05 4.80 -6.29
N LEU A 40 -2.04 4.73 -5.41
CA LEU A 40 -2.25 4.56 -3.97
C LEU A 40 -3.05 5.74 -3.38
N CYS A 41 -2.68 6.98 -3.69
CA CYS A 41 -3.43 8.14 -3.25
C CYS A 41 -4.87 8.18 -3.79
N ALA A 42 -5.11 7.70 -5.02
CA ALA A 42 -6.44 7.63 -5.62
C ALA A 42 -7.31 6.53 -4.97
N VAL A 43 -6.73 5.35 -4.70
CA VAL A 43 -7.39 4.26 -3.97
C VAL A 43 -7.69 4.70 -2.54
N ASP A 44 -6.72 5.29 -1.84
CA ASP A 44 -6.93 5.81 -0.49
C ASP A 44 -7.93 6.96 -0.46
N PHE A 45 -8.01 7.79 -1.51
CA PHE A 45 -8.97 8.90 -1.57
C PHE A 45 -10.41 8.40 -1.72
N LEU A 46 -10.60 7.26 -2.41
CA LEU A 46 -11.90 6.60 -2.55
C LEU A 46 -12.34 5.92 -1.24
N ILE A 47 -11.40 5.55 -0.37
CA ILE A 47 -11.70 4.83 0.88
C ILE A 47 -11.79 5.81 2.07
N VAL A 48 -10.76 6.64 2.31
CA VAL A 48 -10.73 7.67 3.37
C VAL A 48 -9.90 8.90 2.90
N PRO A 49 -10.54 10.03 2.53
CA PRO A 49 -9.85 11.21 2.00
C PRO A 49 -8.76 11.81 2.90
N VAL A 50 -8.90 11.68 4.22
CA VAL A 50 -7.92 12.16 5.21
C VAL A 50 -6.60 11.39 5.11
N PHE A 51 -6.64 10.09 4.80
CA PHE A 51 -5.45 9.24 4.69
C PHE A 51 -4.56 9.64 3.50
N SER A 52 -5.15 10.05 2.37
CA SER A 52 -4.39 10.53 1.21
C SER A 52 -3.55 11.78 1.52
N ILE A 53 -4.05 12.68 2.37
CA ILE A 53 -3.32 13.87 2.81
C ILE A 53 -2.14 13.48 3.71
N VAL A 54 -2.36 12.55 4.64
CA VAL A 54 -1.30 12.04 5.53
C VAL A 54 -0.20 11.34 4.74
N LEU A 55 -0.56 10.51 3.75
CA LEU A 55 0.38 9.80 2.89
C LEU A 55 1.22 10.77 2.04
N LEU A 56 0.59 11.84 1.53
CA LEU A 56 1.28 12.92 0.82
C LEU A 56 2.28 13.65 1.73
N ILE A 57 1.90 13.98 2.97
CA ILE A 57 2.78 14.63 3.94
C ILE A 57 3.96 13.71 4.28
N PHE A 58 3.72 12.42 4.47
CA PHE A 58 4.77 11.44 4.75
C PHE A 58 5.77 11.34 3.58
N LEU A 59 5.28 11.35 2.34
CA LEU A 59 6.11 11.37 1.14
C LEU A 59 6.98 12.63 1.06
N LEU A 60 6.38 13.82 1.23
CA LEU A 60 7.11 15.08 1.21
C LEU A 60 8.16 15.12 2.32
N SER A 61 7.84 14.58 3.48
CA SER A 61 8.77 14.43 4.61
C SER A 61 9.92 13.47 4.28
N ALA A 62 9.66 12.34 3.61
CA ALA A 62 10.69 11.39 3.19
C ALA A 62 11.64 12.02 2.15
N VAL A 63 11.11 12.76 1.17
CA VAL A 63 11.92 13.49 0.18
C VAL A 63 12.76 14.57 0.87
N ALA A 64 12.16 15.36 1.78
CA ALA A 64 12.88 16.37 2.56
C ALA A 64 13.99 15.73 3.41
N PHE A 65 13.70 14.60 4.05
CA PHE A 65 14.68 13.83 4.80
C PHE A 65 15.83 13.36 3.91
N ASP A 66 15.56 12.89 2.69
CA ASP A 66 16.59 12.49 1.74
C ASP A 66 17.46 13.66 1.28
N VAL A 67 16.88 14.86 1.09
CA VAL A 67 17.65 16.09 0.83
C VAL A 67 18.55 16.43 2.02
N VAL A 68 18.02 16.40 3.25
CA VAL A 68 18.80 16.69 4.47
C VAL A 68 19.92 15.66 4.67
N ARG A 69 19.62 14.38 4.49
CA ARG A 69 20.59 13.28 4.57
C ARG A 69 21.70 13.46 3.54
N THR A 70 21.35 13.76 2.29
CA THR A 70 22.31 14.01 1.21
C THR A 70 23.17 15.23 1.53
N CYS A 71 22.58 16.32 2.01
CA CYS A 71 23.33 17.51 2.41
C CYS A 71 24.31 17.21 3.55
N ARG A 72 23.88 16.48 4.60
CA ARG A 72 24.76 16.05 5.70
C ARG A 72 25.88 15.12 5.23
N PHE A 73 25.57 14.20 4.31
CA PHE A 73 26.57 13.31 3.72
C PHE A 73 27.62 14.12 2.96
N LEU A 74 27.20 15.03 2.09
CA LEU A 74 28.13 15.87 1.33
C LEU A 74 28.96 16.81 2.21
N LYS A 75 28.40 17.30 3.33
CA LYS A 75 29.19 18.03 4.34
C LYS A 75 30.30 17.16 4.94
N LYS A 76 30.02 15.88 5.21
CA LYS A 76 31.01 14.92 5.74
C LYS A 76 32.04 14.52 4.69
N GLU A 77 31.69 14.49 3.42
CA GLU A 77 32.61 14.25 2.29
C GLU A 77 33.45 15.50 1.93
N HIS A 78 33.64 16.41 2.89
CA HIS A 78 34.51 17.58 2.75
C HIS A 78 34.17 18.47 1.53
N LEU A 79 32.90 18.56 1.10
CA LEU A 79 32.51 19.48 0.01
C LEU A 79 32.62 20.95 0.43
N LEU A 80 32.61 21.26 1.73
CA LEU A 80 32.81 22.63 2.21
C LEU A 80 34.28 23.08 2.20
N GLU A 81 35.21 22.15 1.98
CA GLU A 81 36.64 22.45 1.93
C GLU A 81 37.06 22.98 0.55
N ARG A 82 38.30 23.48 0.48
CA ARG A 82 38.87 24.02 -0.75
C ARG A 82 39.01 22.92 -1.80
N ARG A 83 38.54 23.19 -3.02
CA ARG A 83 38.61 22.32 -4.19
C ARG A 83 39.24 23.04 -5.36
N ILE A 84 39.90 22.29 -6.22
CA ILE A 84 40.46 22.80 -7.48
C ILE A 84 39.94 21.91 -8.61
N MET A 85 39.34 22.51 -9.63
CA MET A 85 38.87 21.79 -10.81
C MET A 85 39.42 22.45 -12.08
N TRP A 86 39.86 21.63 -13.04
CA TRP A 86 40.38 22.11 -14.32
C TRP A 86 40.22 21.05 -15.41
N VAL A 87 40.37 21.46 -16.66
CA VAL A 87 40.39 20.56 -17.82
C VAL A 87 41.78 20.57 -18.42
N GLU A 88 42.36 19.39 -18.60
CA GLU A 88 43.70 19.18 -19.13
C GLU A 88 43.72 17.86 -19.91
N ASP A 89 44.27 17.87 -21.12
CA ASP A 89 44.38 16.70 -22.02
C ASP A 89 43.04 15.97 -22.27
N GLY A 90 41.96 16.73 -22.40
CA GLY A 90 40.61 16.17 -22.56
C GLY A 90 40.05 15.49 -21.30
N MET A 91 40.72 15.63 -20.15
CA MET A 91 40.31 15.09 -18.85
C MET A 91 39.82 16.22 -17.95
N LEU A 92 38.68 16.01 -17.30
CA LEU A 92 38.23 16.83 -16.18
C LEU A 92 38.91 16.32 -14.91
N LYS A 93 39.76 17.16 -14.32
CA LYS A 93 40.54 16.87 -13.11
C LYS A 93 39.98 17.65 -11.94
N CYS A 94 39.85 16.99 -10.79
CA CYS A 94 39.36 17.59 -9.56
C CYS A 94 40.24 17.16 -8.39
N SER A 95 40.74 18.12 -7.61
CA SER A 95 41.38 17.86 -6.32
C SER A 95 40.42 18.27 -5.20
N ALA A 96 39.96 17.28 -4.46
CA ALA A 96 39.12 17.46 -3.29
C ALA A 96 39.33 16.27 -2.37
N PHE A 97 40.01 16.49 -1.23
CA PHE A 97 40.39 15.45 -0.26
C PHE A 97 40.77 14.12 -0.93
N GLY A 98 41.69 14.21 -1.89
CA GLY A 98 41.94 13.20 -2.92
C GLY A 98 42.09 13.83 -4.31
N TYR A 99 42.26 13.02 -5.34
CA TYR A 99 42.40 13.47 -6.72
C TYR A 99 41.61 12.56 -7.67
N SER A 100 40.79 13.12 -8.55
CA SER A 100 39.99 12.36 -9.52
C SER A 100 40.13 12.92 -10.93
N GLU A 101 40.28 12.02 -11.91
CA GLU A 101 40.33 12.32 -13.34
C GLU A 101 39.22 11.55 -14.07
N ILE A 102 38.43 12.25 -14.87
CA ILE A 102 37.41 11.65 -15.74
C ILE A 102 37.52 12.22 -17.16
N PRO A 103 37.44 11.39 -18.22
CA PRO A 103 37.41 11.90 -19.59
C PRO A 103 36.22 12.84 -19.83
N CYS A 104 36.46 13.99 -20.46
CA CYS A 104 35.40 14.95 -20.78
C CYS A 104 34.31 14.34 -21.67
N SER A 105 34.68 13.40 -22.55
CA SER A 105 33.75 12.64 -23.39
C SER A 105 32.71 11.84 -22.60
N ARG A 106 32.95 11.55 -21.31
CA ARG A 106 31.99 10.88 -20.43
C ARG A 106 30.97 11.84 -19.78
N ILE A 107 31.22 13.14 -19.82
CA ILE A 107 30.29 14.15 -19.32
C ILE A 107 29.19 14.34 -20.37
N THR A 108 28.04 13.69 -20.16
CA THR A 108 26.92 13.73 -21.11
C THR A 108 25.76 14.62 -20.66
N ALA A 109 25.76 15.08 -19.42
CA ALA A 109 24.74 15.98 -18.89
C ALA A 109 25.38 17.24 -18.31
N ILE A 110 24.90 18.41 -18.72
CA ILE A 110 25.33 19.70 -18.18
C ILE A 110 24.07 20.43 -17.73
N ARG A 111 24.01 20.84 -16.47
CA ARG A 111 22.87 21.58 -15.91
C ARG A 111 23.36 22.85 -15.22
N LYS A 112 22.70 23.97 -15.54
CA LYS A 112 22.90 25.27 -14.88
C LYS A 112 21.73 25.51 -13.93
N THR A 113 22.03 25.84 -12.69
CA THR A 113 21.06 26.27 -11.67
C THR A 113 21.24 27.75 -11.38
N ARG A 114 20.69 28.28 -10.28
CA ARG A 114 20.85 29.70 -9.96
C ARG A 114 22.28 30.02 -9.58
N ASN A 115 22.94 29.13 -8.82
CA ASN A 115 24.29 29.37 -8.31
C ASN A 115 25.29 28.26 -8.69
N ILE A 116 24.87 27.17 -9.34
CA ILE A 116 25.71 25.96 -9.51
C ILE A 116 25.63 25.44 -10.94
N LEU A 117 26.80 25.14 -11.50
CA LEU A 117 26.98 24.31 -12.67
C LEU A 117 27.14 22.86 -12.23
N MET A 118 26.40 21.94 -12.85
CA MET A 118 26.46 20.51 -12.56
C MET A 118 26.89 19.77 -13.83
N LEU A 119 28.05 19.12 -13.77
CA LEU A 119 28.60 18.29 -14.84
C LEU A 119 28.35 16.82 -14.50
N GLY A 120 27.49 16.18 -15.27
CA GLY A 120 26.97 14.85 -15.01
C GLY A 120 27.55 13.81 -15.96
N TYR A 121 28.00 12.69 -15.41
CA TYR A 121 28.30 11.49 -16.17
C TYR A 121 27.36 10.35 -15.75
N PRO A 122 26.94 9.49 -16.70
CA PRO A 122 26.03 8.40 -16.41
C PRO A 122 26.78 7.33 -15.61
N GLN A 123 26.37 7.13 -14.35
CA GLN A 123 26.76 5.93 -13.62
C GLN A 123 25.93 4.76 -14.14
N ALA A 124 24.60 4.89 -14.19
CA ALA A 124 23.69 3.85 -14.67
C ALA A 124 22.73 4.44 -15.72
N LYS A 125 21.92 3.61 -16.38
CA LYS A 125 20.96 4.01 -17.45
C LYS A 125 20.08 5.21 -17.08
N LYS A 126 19.75 5.36 -15.78
CA LYS A 126 18.92 6.46 -15.26
C LYS A 126 19.56 7.27 -14.12
N ARG A 127 20.85 7.07 -13.82
CA ARG A 127 21.53 7.69 -12.67
C ARG A 127 22.81 8.39 -13.09
N PHE A 128 22.92 9.67 -12.74
CA PHE A 128 24.12 10.48 -12.96
C PHE A 128 24.88 10.65 -11.64
N ALA A 129 26.20 10.64 -11.74
CA ALA A 129 27.06 11.27 -10.75
C ALA A 129 27.41 12.68 -11.24
N TRP A 130 27.55 13.61 -10.30
CA TRP A 130 27.68 15.03 -10.58
C TRP A 130 28.99 15.58 -10.04
N TYR A 131 29.70 16.33 -10.87
CA TYR A 131 30.74 17.28 -10.47
C TYR A 131 30.11 18.68 -10.41
N PRO A 132 29.74 19.15 -9.20
CA PRO A 132 29.22 20.50 -9.04
C PRO A 132 30.35 21.54 -9.03
N MET A 133 30.05 22.74 -9.52
CA MET A 133 30.92 23.91 -9.45
C MET A 133 30.08 25.18 -9.23
N PRO A 134 30.42 26.05 -8.27
CA PRO A 134 29.71 27.31 -8.11
C PRO A 134 29.89 28.21 -9.34
N LEU A 135 28.80 28.82 -9.83
CA LEU A 135 28.84 29.70 -11.00
C LEU A 135 29.65 30.97 -10.76
N ARG A 136 29.76 31.41 -9.50
CA ARG A 136 30.56 32.58 -9.09
C ARG A 136 32.07 32.43 -9.29
N VAL A 137 32.53 31.23 -9.65
CA VAL A 137 33.95 30.95 -9.90
C VAL A 137 34.35 31.41 -11.31
N PHE A 138 33.38 31.59 -12.20
CA PHE A 138 33.58 32.21 -13.50
C PHE A 138 33.34 33.72 -13.37
N GLU A 139 34.25 34.53 -13.91
CA GLU A 139 34.16 35.99 -13.92
C GLU A 139 32.98 36.49 -14.76
N ASN A 140 32.71 35.81 -15.87
CA ASN A 140 31.65 36.18 -16.81
C ASN A 140 31.10 34.96 -17.58
N GLU A 141 30.01 35.18 -18.32
CA GLU A 141 29.36 34.11 -19.09
C GLU A 141 30.22 33.61 -20.27
N GLN A 142 31.14 34.43 -20.80
CA GLN A 142 32.06 34.01 -21.85
C GLN A 142 33.10 33.00 -21.35
N GLU A 143 33.64 33.21 -20.15
CA GLU A 143 34.56 32.27 -19.50
C GLU A 143 33.86 30.94 -19.20
N LEU A 144 32.62 30.99 -18.71
CA LEU A 144 31.80 29.80 -18.51
C LEU A 144 31.61 29.02 -19.82
N GLU A 145 31.20 29.68 -20.91
CA GLU A 145 31.03 28.98 -22.20
C GLU A 145 32.36 28.47 -22.77
N ALA A 146 33.47 29.18 -22.57
CA ALA A 146 34.80 28.68 -22.94
C ALA A 146 35.14 27.39 -22.18
N PHE A 147 34.86 27.35 -20.87
CA PHE A 147 35.02 26.15 -20.06
C PHE A 147 34.11 24.99 -20.52
N LEU A 148 32.84 25.26 -20.82
CA LEU A 148 31.91 24.24 -21.33
C LEU A 148 32.32 23.72 -22.70
N ASN A 149 32.92 24.57 -23.54
CA ASN A 149 33.44 24.17 -24.85
C ASN A 149 34.63 23.21 -24.74
N LEU A 150 35.50 23.37 -23.73
CA LEU A 150 36.57 22.40 -23.44
C LEU A 150 36.02 21.01 -23.12
N ILE A 151 34.88 20.94 -22.42
CA ILE A 151 34.22 19.69 -22.06
C ILE A 151 33.50 19.07 -23.26
N ARG A 152 32.77 19.88 -24.03
CA ARG A 152 31.98 19.41 -25.19
C ARG A 152 32.86 18.98 -26.36
N ASN A 153 33.98 19.66 -26.58
CA ASN A 153 34.87 19.45 -27.73
C ASN A 153 36.32 19.21 -27.27
N PRO A 154 36.62 18.10 -26.60
CA PRO A 154 37.96 17.82 -26.09
C PRO A 154 39.01 17.67 -27.22
N ALA A 155 38.59 17.39 -28.45
CA ALA A 155 39.47 17.22 -29.62
C ALA A 155 40.02 18.53 -30.21
N ASN A 156 39.46 19.70 -29.87
CA ASN A 156 39.93 21.00 -30.40
C ASN A 156 41.19 21.53 -29.69
N TYR A 157 41.68 20.82 -28.67
CA TYR A 157 42.95 21.09 -28.00
C TYR A 157 43.83 19.85 -28.19
N ALA A 158 44.86 20.00 -29.03
CA ALA A 158 45.60 18.89 -29.62
C ALA A 158 46.07 17.84 -28.60
N PRO A 159 45.95 16.54 -28.91
CA PRO A 159 46.74 15.52 -28.22
C PRO A 159 48.22 15.70 -28.58
N PHE A 160 49.11 15.77 -27.59
CA PHE A 160 50.52 15.50 -27.83
C PHE A 160 50.68 14.00 -28.16
N PRO A 161 51.61 13.61 -29.05
CA PRO A 161 51.62 12.26 -29.63
C PRO A 161 51.96 11.18 -28.61
N ASP A 162 51.18 10.10 -28.66
CA ASP A 162 51.53 8.71 -28.39
C ASP A 162 52.31 8.36 -27.11
N ALA A 163 51.57 8.02 -26.06
CA ALA A 163 51.98 6.97 -25.11
C ALA A 163 51.27 5.63 -25.40
N MET A 164 50.75 5.45 -26.62
CA MET A 164 50.27 4.18 -27.17
C MET A 164 51.13 3.76 -28.37
N GLY A 165 52.45 3.87 -28.20
CA GLY A 165 53.46 3.33 -29.10
C GLY A 165 54.30 2.27 -28.39
N ARG A 166 53.68 1.16 -27.98
CA ARG A 166 54.41 -0.12 -27.97
C ARG A 166 53.71 -1.00 -28.98
N GLU A 167 54.41 -1.18 -30.10
CA GLU A 167 54.15 -2.22 -31.07
C GLU A 167 53.80 -3.52 -30.35
N ILE A 168 52.73 -4.15 -30.81
CA ILE A 168 52.51 -5.57 -30.63
C ILE A 168 53.66 -6.27 -31.37
N GLN A 169 54.81 -6.40 -30.73
CA GLN A 169 55.74 -7.45 -31.07
C GLN A 169 55.23 -8.71 -30.40
N ALA A 170 54.93 -9.72 -31.22
CA ALA A 170 54.63 -11.06 -30.78
C ALA A 170 55.69 -11.50 -29.74
N MET A 171 55.26 -11.70 -28.50
CA MET A 171 56.11 -12.31 -27.48
C MET A 171 56.29 -13.79 -27.84
N ASP A 172 57.51 -14.13 -28.21
CA ASP A 172 58.04 -15.49 -28.13
C ASP A 172 57.93 -15.99 -26.68
N PRO A 173 57.44 -17.22 -26.43
CA PRO A 173 57.29 -17.75 -25.09
C PRO A 173 58.64 -18.19 -24.55
N GLY A 174 59.40 -17.29 -23.93
CA GLY A 174 60.61 -17.69 -23.23
C GLY A 174 61.63 -16.59 -22.98
N GLN A 175 61.29 -15.54 -22.24
CA GLN A 175 62.31 -14.79 -21.51
C GLN A 175 61.72 -13.98 -20.35
N GLN A 176 61.88 -14.52 -19.15
CA GLN A 176 61.78 -13.75 -17.90
C GLN A 176 62.91 -12.72 -17.90
N THR A 177 62.58 -11.44 -18.12
CA THR A 177 63.45 -10.33 -17.74
C THR A 177 63.01 -9.82 -16.38
N ALA A 178 63.75 -10.27 -15.36
CA ALA A 178 63.82 -9.59 -14.08
C ALA A 178 64.29 -8.14 -14.35
N SER A 179 63.41 -7.17 -14.12
CA SER A 179 63.81 -5.77 -13.96
C SER A 179 63.52 -5.38 -12.51
N SER A 180 64.60 -5.42 -11.73
CA SER A 180 64.72 -4.95 -10.37
C SER A 180 64.47 -3.44 -10.29
N GLY A 181 63.53 -3.06 -9.43
CA GLY A 181 63.27 -1.67 -9.07
C GLY A 181 61.93 -1.45 -8.35
N GLU A 182 61.39 -2.43 -7.62
CA GLU A 182 60.26 -2.18 -6.71
C GLU A 182 60.80 -1.38 -5.52
N GLN A 183 60.35 -0.13 -5.37
CA GLN A 183 60.56 0.60 -4.14
C GLN A 183 59.87 -0.15 -2.99
N PRO A 184 60.49 -0.28 -1.81
CA PRO A 184 59.88 -0.95 -0.68
C PRO A 184 58.61 -0.19 -0.26
N GLY A 185 57.44 -0.82 -0.43
CA GLY A 185 56.16 -0.27 0.03
C GLY A 185 55.14 0.09 -1.05
N THR A 186 55.45 -0.13 -2.35
CA THR A 186 54.47 0.08 -3.43
C THR A 186 53.99 -1.26 -3.99
N PHE A 187 52.68 -1.51 -3.98
CA PHE A 187 52.07 -2.72 -4.56
C PHE A 187 51.20 -2.36 -5.76
N ARG A 188 51.36 -3.05 -6.88
CA ARG A 188 50.53 -2.84 -8.08
C ARG A 188 49.81 -4.13 -8.48
N PHE A 189 48.50 -4.03 -8.64
CA PHE A 189 47.63 -5.12 -9.05
C PHE A 189 46.86 -4.72 -10.31
N SER A 190 46.99 -5.51 -11.37
CA SER A 190 46.24 -5.31 -12.62
C SER A 190 45.40 -6.53 -12.94
N PHE A 191 44.10 -6.35 -13.20
CA PHE A 191 43.18 -7.43 -13.57
C PHE A 191 42.05 -6.93 -14.46
N PHE A 192 41.42 -7.84 -15.19
CA PHE A 192 40.26 -7.53 -16.00
C PHE A 192 38.96 -7.80 -15.24
N MET A 193 38.04 -6.84 -15.25
CA MET A 193 36.74 -6.93 -14.59
C MET A 193 35.65 -7.27 -15.61
N GLU A 194 35.18 -8.51 -15.55
CA GLU A 194 34.04 -8.99 -16.34
C GLU A 194 32.73 -8.91 -15.55
N GLN A 195 31.61 -9.00 -16.25
CA GLN A 195 30.28 -8.92 -15.64
C GLN A 195 30.05 -10.01 -14.58
N GLU A 196 30.35 -11.28 -14.89
CA GLU A 196 30.15 -12.38 -13.93
C GLU A 196 31.12 -12.28 -12.74
N LYS A 197 32.37 -11.88 -12.99
CA LYS A 197 33.36 -11.62 -11.94
C LYS A 197 32.90 -10.52 -10.99
N TRP A 198 32.37 -9.41 -11.53
CA TRP A 198 31.82 -8.32 -10.72
C TRP A 198 30.61 -8.76 -9.88
N ILE A 199 29.66 -9.51 -10.47
CA ILE A 199 28.48 -10.03 -9.73
C ILE A 199 28.95 -10.86 -8.53
N TRP A 200 29.93 -11.74 -8.75
CA TRP A 200 30.47 -12.60 -7.71
C TRP A 200 31.21 -11.79 -6.62
N ILE A 201 32.12 -10.88 -6.99
CA ILE A 201 32.83 -10.01 -6.04
C ILE A 201 31.83 -9.19 -5.22
N TYR A 202 30.83 -8.60 -5.86
CA TYR A 202 29.84 -7.77 -5.20
C TYR A 202 28.95 -8.59 -4.25
N ARG A 203 28.61 -9.83 -4.61
CA ARG A 203 27.91 -10.78 -3.74
C ARG A 203 28.73 -11.11 -2.49
N GLU A 204 30.03 -11.37 -2.65
CA GLU A 204 30.94 -11.63 -1.52
C GLU A 204 31.06 -10.42 -0.60
N ALA A 205 31.19 -9.21 -1.16
CA ALA A 205 31.22 -7.97 -0.38
C ALA A 205 29.94 -7.76 0.42
N ILE A 206 28.76 -7.97 -0.18
CA ILE A 206 27.48 -7.93 0.55
C ILE A 206 27.44 -9.00 1.65
N GLY A 207 27.98 -10.19 1.38
CA GLY A 207 28.13 -11.26 2.37
C GLY A 207 28.94 -10.84 3.59
N VAL A 208 30.04 -10.12 3.37
CA VAL A 208 30.88 -9.55 4.44
C VAL A 208 30.14 -8.47 5.24
N ILE A 209 29.47 -7.53 4.54
CA ILE A 209 28.72 -6.43 5.15
C ILE A 209 27.56 -6.96 6.01
N ASN A 210 26.77 -7.89 5.46
CA ASN A 210 25.60 -8.47 6.14
C ASN A 210 25.99 -9.51 7.20
N GLY A 211 27.18 -10.13 7.08
CA GLY A 211 27.72 -11.09 8.04
C GLY A 211 28.18 -10.48 9.36
N GLY A 212 28.13 -9.14 9.48
CA GLY A 212 28.51 -8.42 10.69
C GLY A 212 30.02 -8.32 10.92
N THR A 213 30.84 -8.63 9.90
CA THR A 213 32.31 -8.56 9.97
C THR A 213 32.80 -7.18 10.41
N LEU A 214 32.16 -6.12 9.92
CA LEU A 214 32.47 -4.72 10.22
C LEU A 214 31.52 -4.12 11.29
N GLY A 215 30.87 -4.98 12.09
CA GLY A 215 29.75 -4.64 12.97
C GLY A 215 28.41 -4.55 12.24
N PHE A 216 27.30 -4.74 12.97
CA PHE A 216 25.97 -4.63 12.38
C PHE A 216 25.75 -3.21 11.81
N PRO A 217 25.24 -3.08 10.57
CA PRO A 217 24.90 -1.77 10.03
C PRO A 217 23.82 -1.14 10.92
N ARG A 218 24.15 -0.05 11.65
CA ARG A 218 23.17 0.73 12.44
C ARG A 218 21.93 1.12 11.62
N SER A 219 22.08 1.22 10.30
CA SER A 219 20.98 1.47 9.35
C SER A 219 19.89 0.40 9.37
N GLN A 220 20.18 -0.86 9.66
CA GLN A 220 19.19 -1.95 9.61
C GLN A 220 18.29 -1.95 10.85
N MET A 221 18.86 -1.79 12.05
CA MET A 221 18.07 -1.58 13.27
C MET A 221 17.19 -0.33 13.17
N LEU A 222 17.72 0.72 12.52
CA LEU A 222 17.00 1.96 12.30
C LEU A 222 15.85 1.76 11.28
N VAL A 223 16.04 0.93 10.25
CA VAL A 223 14.97 0.57 9.29
C VAL A 223 13.88 -0.27 9.95
N THR A 224 14.24 -1.29 10.75
CA THR A 224 13.25 -2.07 11.52
C THR A 224 12.52 -1.20 12.54
N GLY A 225 13.23 -0.29 13.20
CA GLY A 225 12.65 0.71 14.08
C GLY A 225 11.69 1.67 13.35
N ILE A 226 12.04 2.13 12.15
CA ILE A 226 11.14 2.93 11.30
C ILE A 226 9.87 2.14 10.95
N TYR A 227 9.99 0.87 10.58
CA TYR A 227 8.81 0.04 10.29
C TYR A 227 7.94 -0.19 11.53
N ALA A 228 8.54 -0.36 12.70
CA ALA A 228 7.81 -0.42 13.96
C ALA A 228 7.09 0.91 14.26
N VAL A 229 7.73 2.06 14.02
CA VAL A 229 7.09 3.37 14.17
C VAL A 229 5.96 3.56 13.17
N ILE A 230 6.14 3.19 11.90
CA ILE A 230 5.09 3.24 10.88
C ILE A 230 3.91 2.34 11.29
N PHE A 231 4.17 1.16 11.84
CA PHE A 231 3.13 0.29 12.37
C PHE A 231 2.39 0.95 13.54
N ILE A 232 3.11 1.47 14.54
CA ILE A 232 2.51 2.13 15.70
C ILE A 232 1.66 3.33 15.27
N VAL A 233 2.20 4.19 14.40
CA VAL A 233 1.48 5.37 13.89
C VAL A 233 0.30 4.95 13.01
N GLY A 234 0.47 3.95 12.15
CA GLY A 234 -0.61 3.41 11.32
C GLY A 234 -1.76 2.84 12.16
N THR A 235 -1.44 2.10 13.22
CA THR A 235 -2.42 1.57 14.18
C THR A 235 -3.08 2.69 14.99
N LEU A 236 -2.32 3.70 15.43
CA LEU A 236 -2.86 4.85 16.16
C LEU A 236 -3.79 5.69 15.27
N CYS A 237 -3.40 5.95 14.01
CA CYS A 237 -4.22 6.66 13.05
C CYS A 237 -5.47 5.87 12.69
N TRP A 238 -5.37 4.55 12.50
CA TRP A 238 -6.53 3.69 12.31
C TRP A 238 -7.51 3.86 13.49
N TYR A 239 -7.03 3.66 14.71
CA TYR A 239 -7.86 3.78 15.92
C TYR A 239 -8.48 5.18 16.14
N LEU A 240 -7.83 6.25 15.66
CA LEU A 240 -8.30 7.63 15.83
C LEU A 240 -9.21 8.13 14.70
N PHE A 241 -9.15 7.53 13.51
CA PHE A 241 -9.83 8.03 12.31
C PHE A 241 -10.82 7.03 11.70
N THR A 242 -10.91 5.81 12.23
CA THR A 242 -11.92 4.84 11.83
C THR A 242 -12.68 4.37 13.06
N ASP A 243 -14.01 4.27 12.97
CA ASP A 243 -14.84 3.61 13.99
C ASP A 243 -14.65 2.08 13.99
N ASP A 244 -13.85 1.56 13.04
CA ASP A 244 -13.45 0.16 12.98
C ASP A 244 -12.33 -0.13 14.00
N PRO A 245 -12.58 -0.96 15.04
CA PRO A 245 -11.56 -1.33 16.02
C PRO A 245 -10.43 -2.22 15.44
N ASN A 246 -10.49 -2.59 14.15
CA ASN A 246 -9.64 -3.61 13.57
C ASN A 246 -8.35 -3.09 12.95
N ALA A 247 -7.24 -3.28 13.66
CA ALA A 247 -5.89 -2.99 13.17
C ALA A 247 -5.38 -3.94 12.05
N TRP A 248 -6.25 -4.58 11.25
CA TRP A 248 -5.83 -5.54 10.21
C TRP A 248 -4.99 -4.89 9.12
N PHE A 249 -5.39 -3.70 8.65
CA PHE A 249 -4.61 -2.95 7.66
C PHE A 249 -3.17 -2.67 8.13
N PRO A 250 -2.93 -2.09 9.32
CA PRO A 250 -1.57 -1.89 9.81
C PRO A 250 -0.83 -3.21 10.08
N VAL A 251 -1.51 -4.28 10.52
CA VAL A 251 -0.89 -5.61 10.72
C VAL A 251 -0.42 -6.21 9.39
N ILE A 252 -1.25 -6.18 8.36
CA ILE A 252 -0.91 -6.63 7.00
C ILE A 252 0.27 -5.82 6.47
N LEU A 253 0.21 -4.49 6.60
CA LEU A 253 1.26 -3.59 6.16
C LEU A 253 2.60 -3.90 6.86
N PHE A 254 2.58 -4.13 8.18
CA PHE A 254 3.77 -4.51 8.93
C PHE A 254 4.35 -5.85 8.47
N VAL A 255 3.50 -6.87 8.28
CA VAL A 255 3.94 -8.19 7.80
C VAL A 255 4.55 -8.10 6.41
N LEU A 256 3.98 -7.31 5.49
CA LEU A 256 4.54 -7.08 4.16
C LEU A 256 5.89 -6.36 4.22
N LEU A 257 6.00 -5.29 5.01
CA LEU A 257 7.25 -4.53 5.17
C LEU A 257 8.35 -5.37 5.84
N PHE A 258 7.98 -6.16 6.86
CA PHE A 258 8.88 -7.07 7.54
C PHE A 258 9.35 -8.19 6.60
N SER A 259 8.43 -8.78 5.82
CA SER A 259 8.75 -9.80 4.82
C SER A 259 9.69 -9.26 3.73
N ALA A 260 9.45 -8.04 3.23
CA ALA A 260 10.34 -7.39 2.28
C ALA A 260 11.75 -7.14 2.87
N ASN A 261 11.83 -6.77 4.16
CA ASN A 261 13.10 -6.63 4.85
C ASN A 261 13.81 -7.98 5.02
N LEU A 262 13.07 -9.04 5.38
CA LEU A 262 13.60 -10.39 5.55
C LEU A 262 14.18 -10.93 4.25
N VAL A 263 13.48 -10.75 3.12
CA VAL A 263 13.99 -11.09 1.78
C VAL A 263 15.26 -10.32 1.46
N LYS A 264 15.32 -9.02 1.77
CA LYS A 264 16.50 -8.20 1.54
C LYS A 264 17.70 -8.64 2.41
N TRP A 265 17.45 -9.16 3.61
CA TRP A 265 18.50 -9.51 4.56
C TRP A 265 18.99 -10.95 4.43
N LYS A 266 18.07 -11.91 4.27
CA LYS A 266 18.37 -13.35 4.22
C LYS A 266 18.34 -13.92 2.81
N GLY A 267 17.75 -13.22 1.84
CA GLY A 267 17.76 -13.65 0.45
C GLY A 267 19.15 -13.54 -0.17
N ASN A 268 19.49 -14.49 -1.04
CA ASN A 268 20.70 -14.41 -1.83
C ASN A 268 20.62 -13.16 -2.73
N PRO A 269 21.55 -12.19 -2.59
CA PRO A 269 21.48 -10.93 -3.32
C PRO A 269 21.76 -11.10 -4.82
N GLU A 270 22.31 -12.23 -5.26
CA GLU A 270 22.75 -12.47 -6.64
C GLU A 270 21.64 -12.21 -7.67
N GLN A 271 20.44 -12.75 -7.45
CA GLN A 271 19.32 -12.51 -8.37
C GLN A 271 18.93 -11.02 -8.41
N GLY A 272 18.99 -10.34 -7.26
CA GLY A 272 18.73 -8.89 -7.18
C GLY A 272 19.77 -8.07 -7.94
N ILE A 273 21.04 -8.45 -7.84
CA ILE A 273 22.15 -7.83 -8.59
C ILE A 273 21.94 -8.05 -10.09
N ARG A 274 21.66 -9.29 -10.52
CA ARG A 274 21.38 -9.64 -11.93
C ARG A 274 20.17 -8.88 -12.48
N ARG A 275 19.09 -8.73 -11.70
CA ARG A 275 17.91 -7.93 -12.11
C ARG A 275 18.26 -6.45 -12.28
N ARG A 276 19.04 -5.86 -11.36
CA ARG A 276 19.50 -4.46 -11.47
C ARG A 276 20.42 -4.26 -12.66
N LEU A 277 21.28 -5.23 -12.95
CA LEU A 277 22.12 -5.22 -14.16
C LEU A 277 21.29 -5.22 -15.44
N LYS A 278 20.30 -6.12 -15.55
CA LYS A 278 19.36 -6.16 -16.69
C LYS A 278 18.55 -4.87 -16.84
N ALA A 279 18.13 -4.27 -15.71
CA ALA A 279 17.44 -2.98 -15.70
C ALA A 279 18.34 -1.79 -16.09
N GLY A 280 19.66 -1.97 -16.07
CA GLY A 280 20.64 -0.91 -16.30
C GLY A 280 20.79 0.02 -15.11
N ASP A 281 20.53 -0.45 -13.88
CA ASP A 281 20.60 0.33 -12.63
C ASP A 281 21.99 0.27 -11.94
N VAL A 282 22.94 -0.47 -12.53
CA VAL A 282 24.32 -0.62 -12.01
C VAL A 282 25.28 0.27 -12.79
N GLN A 283 26.43 0.57 -12.18
CA GLN A 283 27.44 1.44 -12.77
C GLN A 283 28.02 0.81 -14.05
N ASN A 284 28.02 1.55 -15.16
CA ASN A 284 28.34 1.04 -16.50
C ASN A 284 29.85 0.98 -16.80
N ASP A 285 30.69 1.63 -16.01
CA ASP A 285 32.14 1.75 -16.20
C ASP A 285 32.96 0.76 -15.37
N ILE A 286 32.31 -0.11 -14.61
CA ILE A 286 33.01 -1.10 -13.78
C ILE A 286 33.71 -2.17 -14.65
N TYR A 287 33.30 -2.36 -15.90
CA TYR A 287 33.87 -3.39 -16.77
C TYR A 287 35.12 -2.92 -17.52
N GLY A 288 36.08 -3.82 -17.69
CA GLY A 288 37.34 -3.53 -18.38
C GLY A 288 38.57 -3.68 -17.49
N PRO A 289 39.72 -3.14 -17.90
CA PRO A 289 40.95 -3.23 -17.13
C PRO A 289 40.88 -2.40 -15.85
N TRP A 290 41.25 -3.02 -14.73
CA TRP A 290 41.43 -2.39 -13.44
C TRP A 290 42.92 -2.40 -13.09
N GLU A 291 43.41 -1.28 -12.58
CA GLU A 291 44.72 -1.20 -11.94
C GLU A 291 44.57 -0.55 -10.57
N ILE A 292 45.10 -1.21 -9.55
CA ILE A 292 45.11 -0.74 -8.18
C ILE A 292 46.57 -0.66 -7.73
N GLU A 293 46.99 0.51 -7.30
CA GLU A 293 48.34 0.78 -6.84
C GLU A 293 48.29 1.30 -5.40
N LEU A 294 48.84 0.54 -4.45
CA LEU A 294 48.97 0.94 -3.05
C LEU A 294 50.33 1.61 -2.92
N MET A 295 50.32 2.89 -2.56
CA MET A 295 51.51 3.71 -2.37
C MET A 295 51.64 4.12 -0.91
N GLU A 296 52.73 4.79 -0.57
CA GLU A 296 52.96 5.30 0.78
C GLU A 296 51.88 6.31 1.23
N ASP A 297 51.45 7.19 0.33
CA ASP A 297 50.50 8.28 0.65
C ASP A 297 49.02 7.89 0.48
N GLY A 298 48.72 6.83 -0.26
CA GLY A 298 47.35 6.41 -0.52
C GLY A 298 47.26 5.33 -1.59
N ILE A 299 46.06 5.17 -2.15
CA ILE A 299 45.74 4.16 -3.17
C ILE A 299 45.36 4.88 -4.47
N ILE A 300 45.98 4.52 -5.58
CA ILE A 300 45.52 4.89 -6.92
C ILE A 300 44.67 3.76 -7.48
N GLU A 301 43.47 4.10 -7.92
CA GLU A 301 42.53 3.21 -8.58
C GLU A 301 42.29 3.71 -10.02
N ARG A 302 42.53 2.84 -11.00
CA ARG A 302 42.20 3.06 -12.41
C ARG A 302 41.14 2.04 -12.80
N ILE A 303 39.93 2.52 -13.08
CA ILE A 303 38.79 1.68 -13.44
C ILE A 303 38.58 1.72 -14.96
N GLY A 304 37.94 0.69 -15.51
CA GLY A 304 37.44 0.65 -16.88
C GLY A 304 36.80 1.97 -17.34
N GLY A 305 37.04 2.36 -18.59
CA GLY A 305 36.59 3.65 -19.12
C GLY A 305 37.52 4.84 -18.81
N GLY A 306 38.75 4.59 -18.35
CA GLY A 306 39.83 5.59 -18.30
C GLY A 306 39.76 6.57 -17.14
N SER A 307 38.96 6.27 -16.11
CA SER A 307 38.86 7.11 -14.91
C SER A 307 39.91 6.74 -13.88
N LYS A 308 40.53 7.73 -13.26
CA LYS A 308 41.60 7.55 -12.28
C LYS A 308 41.25 8.29 -11.00
N SER A 309 41.40 7.62 -9.86
CA SER A 309 41.12 8.18 -8.55
C SER A 309 42.30 7.92 -7.62
N PHE A 310 42.72 8.92 -6.86
CA PHE A 310 43.62 8.80 -5.73
C PHE A 310 42.80 8.91 -4.44
N LEU A 311 42.96 7.92 -3.59
CA LEU A 311 42.19 7.72 -2.37
C LEU A 311 43.17 7.71 -1.19
N PRO A 312 43.12 8.69 -0.28
CA PRO A 312 44.02 8.75 0.86
C PRO A 312 43.77 7.58 1.82
N TRP A 313 44.79 7.15 2.56
CA TRP A 313 44.65 6.07 3.55
C TRP A 313 43.59 6.37 4.62
N GLU A 314 43.37 7.65 4.93
CA GLU A 314 42.38 8.12 5.90
C GLU A 314 40.94 7.74 5.54
N ASP A 315 40.65 7.50 4.26
CA ASP A 315 39.34 7.03 3.79
C ASP A 315 39.04 5.60 4.24
N PHE A 316 40.08 4.81 4.53
CA PHE A 316 39.98 3.38 4.80
C PHE A 316 40.01 3.09 6.30
N GLY A 317 39.37 1.99 6.66
CA GLY A 317 39.31 1.54 8.05
C GLY A 317 39.63 0.07 8.24
N TRP A 318 39.41 -0.77 7.23
CA TRP A 318 39.50 -2.22 7.38
C TRP A 318 40.06 -2.90 6.14
N VAL A 319 40.86 -3.94 6.39
CA VAL A 319 41.20 -4.96 5.39
C VAL A 319 40.45 -6.22 5.77
N VAL A 320 39.54 -6.67 4.91
CA VAL A 320 38.79 -7.91 5.13
C VAL A 320 39.29 -9.00 4.20
N GLU A 321 39.77 -10.08 4.78
CA GLU A 321 40.20 -11.26 4.04
C GLU A 321 39.05 -12.27 3.90
N THR A 322 38.79 -12.71 2.67
CA THR A 322 37.93 -13.85 2.36
C THR A 322 38.75 -14.95 1.71
N GLU A 323 38.12 -16.07 1.35
CA GLU A 323 38.79 -17.20 0.70
C GLU A 323 39.58 -16.79 -0.57
N TYR A 324 39.01 -15.90 -1.39
CA TYR A 324 39.54 -15.56 -2.72
C TYR A 324 39.86 -14.07 -2.92
N LEU A 325 39.44 -13.20 -2.01
CA LEU A 325 39.55 -11.74 -2.16
C LEU A 325 40.04 -11.09 -0.86
N PHE A 326 40.82 -10.03 -1.01
CA PHE A 326 40.98 -8.99 0.00
C PHE A 326 40.06 -7.81 -0.35
N PHE A 327 39.35 -7.28 0.65
CA PHE A 327 38.55 -6.07 0.51
C PHE A 327 39.13 -4.95 1.37
N LEU A 328 39.49 -3.83 0.74
CA LEU A 328 39.82 -2.60 1.45
C LEU A 328 38.54 -1.78 1.62
N PHE A 329 37.96 -1.82 2.82
CA PHE A 329 36.72 -1.11 3.12
C PHE A 329 36.99 0.32 3.60
N LYS A 330 36.24 1.26 3.02
CA LYS A 330 36.21 2.64 3.51
C LYS A 330 35.57 2.72 4.90
N ARG A 331 35.85 3.80 5.64
CA ARG A 331 35.31 4.07 6.98
C ARG A 331 33.77 4.08 7.04
N ASN A 332 33.11 4.33 5.90
CA ASN A 332 31.65 4.25 5.75
C ASN A 332 31.08 2.82 5.70
N ARG A 333 31.93 1.77 5.65
CA ARG A 333 31.59 0.34 5.65
C ARG A 333 30.74 -0.13 4.47
N THR A 334 30.57 0.68 3.43
CA THR A 334 29.74 0.36 2.26
C THR A 334 30.52 0.40 0.95
N GLN A 335 31.51 1.28 0.85
CA GLN A 335 32.42 1.34 -0.28
C GLN A 335 33.66 0.49 0.00
N PHE A 336 34.14 -0.19 -1.04
CA PHE A 336 35.26 -1.10 -0.96
C PHE A 336 36.04 -1.17 -2.26
N ILE A 337 37.31 -1.56 -2.15
CA ILE A 337 38.17 -1.94 -3.28
C ILE A 337 38.46 -3.44 -3.19
N PRO A 338 38.11 -4.23 -4.21
CA PRO A 338 38.43 -5.65 -4.26
C PRO A 338 39.83 -5.90 -4.83
N ILE A 339 40.61 -6.74 -4.16
CA ILE A 339 41.90 -7.24 -4.65
C ILE A 339 41.81 -8.78 -4.71
N PRO A 340 41.70 -9.37 -5.91
CA PRO A 340 41.68 -10.83 -6.08
C PRO A 340 43.01 -11.45 -5.68
N LYS A 341 42.97 -12.54 -4.89
CA LYS A 341 44.18 -13.25 -4.45
C LYS A 341 44.93 -13.93 -5.61
N GLU A 342 44.22 -14.27 -6.68
CA GLU A 342 44.81 -14.81 -7.91
C GLU A 342 45.81 -13.83 -8.58
N ASN A 343 45.72 -12.53 -8.26
CA ASN A 343 46.64 -11.51 -8.74
C ASN A 343 47.86 -11.31 -7.84
N MET A 344 47.98 -12.09 -6.75
CA MET A 344 49.13 -12.05 -5.87
C MET A 344 50.17 -13.09 -6.30
N VAL A 345 51.43 -12.68 -6.33
CA VAL A 345 52.57 -13.51 -6.75
C VAL A 345 52.90 -14.57 -5.69
N SER A 346 52.71 -14.27 -4.41
CA SER A 346 53.01 -15.19 -3.31
C SER A 346 52.23 -14.86 -2.04
N ALA A 347 52.17 -15.82 -1.11
CA ALA A 347 51.65 -15.59 0.24
C ALA A 347 52.45 -14.54 1.03
N VAL A 348 53.73 -14.36 0.70
CA VAL A 348 54.59 -13.33 1.30
C VAL A 348 54.12 -11.93 0.87
N GLN A 349 53.84 -11.73 -0.43
CA GLN A 349 53.29 -10.47 -0.92
C GLN A 349 51.96 -10.10 -0.24
N ALA A 350 51.10 -11.11 0.00
CA ALA A 350 49.84 -10.90 0.72
C ALA A 350 50.06 -10.43 2.16
N ALA A 351 51.02 -11.04 2.86
CA ALA A 351 51.40 -10.66 4.22
C ALA A 351 52.01 -9.25 4.28
N ASP A 352 52.90 -8.90 3.35
CA ASP A 352 53.53 -7.58 3.26
C ASP A 352 52.51 -6.49 2.94
N MET A 353 51.56 -6.78 2.03
CA MET A 353 50.44 -5.87 1.74
C MET A 353 49.57 -5.63 2.98
N CYS A 354 49.25 -6.68 3.74
CA CYS A 354 48.50 -6.56 4.99
C CYS A 354 49.29 -5.78 6.06
N ALA A 355 50.61 -5.97 6.13
CA ALA A 355 51.48 -5.22 7.02
C ALA A 355 51.51 -3.72 6.66
N LEU A 356 51.60 -3.38 5.36
CA LEU A 356 51.47 -2.00 4.88
C LEU A 356 50.12 -1.41 5.32
N CYS A 357 49.01 -2.10 5.06
CA CYS A 357 47.68 -1.63 5.46
C CYS A 357 47.57 -1.41 6.97
N GLY A 358 48.12 -2.33 7.78
CA GLY A 358 48.18 -2.21 9.24
C GLY A 358 49.00 -0.99 9.69
N SER A 359 50.15 -0.73 9.04
CA SER A 359 50.98 0.45 9.32
C SER A 359 50.26 1.77 9.03
N LYS A 360 49.31 1.76 8.09
CA LYS A 360 48.46 2.90 7.73
C LYS A 360 47.15 2.97 8.54
N GLY A 361 47.02 2.14 9.57
CA GLY A 361 45.91 2.18 10.53
C GLY A 361 44.66 1.40 10.12
N LEU A 362 44.73 0.54 9.09
CA LEU A 362 43.60 -0.32 8.72
C LEU A 362 43.58 -1.55 9.64
N VAL A 363 42.39 -1.90 10.12
CA VAL A 363 42.20 -3.08 10.99
C VAL A 363 42.02 -4.32 10.12
N TYR A 364 42.95 -5.26 10.23
CA TYR A 364 42.82 -6.58 9.61
C TYR A 364 41.69 -7.37 10.29
N THR A 365 40.75 -7.88 9.49
CA THR A 365 39.57 -8.61 9.99
C THR A 365 39.29 -9.84 9.11
N PRO A 366 39.20 -11.05 9.69
CA PRO A 366 38.77 -12.21 8.93
C PRO A 366 37.30 -12.08 8.54
N GLY A 367 37.00 -12.28 7.25
CA GLY A 367 35.66 -12.14 6.70
C GLY A 367 34.69 -13.21 7.19
N LYS A 368 33.59 -12.81 7.83
CA LYS A 368 32.46 -13.70 8.09
C LYS A 368 31.47 -13.59 6.94
N ARG A 369 31.18 -14.71 6.27
CA ARG A 369 30.14 -14.78 5.24
C ARG A 369 28.76 -14.85 5.89
N ALA A 370 27.84 -13.99 5.45
CA ALA A 370 26.42 -14.11 5.79
C ALA A 370 25.87 -15.47 5.31
N LYS A 371 25.14 -16.17 6.20
CA LYS A 371 24.36 -17.35 5.81
C LYS A 371 23.03 -16.90 5.22
N TYR A 372 22.89 -17.03 3.91
CA TYR A 372 21.64 -16.77 3.19
C TYR A 372 20.71 -17.97 3.28
N TRP A 373 19.40 -17.70 3.29
CA TRP A 373 18.38 -18.73 3.23
C TRP A 373 18.08 -19.09 1.78
N PRO A 374 17.87 -20.38 1.48
CA PRO A 374 17.32 -20.79 0.19
C PRO A 374 16.00 -20.06 -0.10
N GLY A 375 15.74 -19.73 -1.37
CA GLY A 375 14.54 -19.01 -1.77
C GLY A 375 13.24 -19.70 -1.34
N TRP A 376 13.22 -21.04 -1.32
CA TRP A 376 12.07 -21.82 -0.86
C TRP A 376 11.82 -21.66 0.65
N VAL A 377 12.85 -21.56 1.49
CA VAL A 377 12.70 -21.31 2.94
C VAL A 377 12.09 -19.93 3.17
N LEU A 378 12.57 -18.92 2.44
CA LEU A 378 11.97 -17.58 2.47
C LEU A 378 10.51 -17.61 2.02
N GLY A 379 10.20 -18.35 0.96
CA GLY A 379 8.83 -18.56 0.49
C GLY A 379 7.93 -19.20 1.53
N ILE A 380 8.40 -20.25 2.23
CA ILE A 380 7.65 -20.89 3.31
C ILE A 380 7.42 -19.93 4.48
N VAL A 381 8.44 -19.20 4.92
CA VAL A 381 8.31 -18.27 6.05
C VAL A 381 7.34 -17.13 5.74
N ILE A 382 7.40 -16.57 4.54
CA ILE A 382 6.45 -15.56 4.07
C ILE A 382 5.05 -16.18 3.95
N GLY A 383 4.95 -17.40 3.42
CA GLY A 383 3.69 -18.14 3.33
C GLY A 383 3.06 -18.38 4.70
N ILE A 384 3.84 -18.76 5.71
CA ILE A 384 3.37 -18.91 7.10
C ILE A 384 2.93 -17.57 7.66
N LEU A 385 3.68 -16.47 7.45
CA LEU A 385 3.28 -15.15 7.92
C LEU A 385 1.96 -14.68 7.29
N MET A 386 1.79 -14.89 5.98
CA MET A 386 0.54 -14.58 5.28
C MET A 386 -0.60 -15.49 5.73
N LEU A 387 -0.35 -16.78 5.93
CA LEU A 387 -1.32 -17.73 6.47
C LEU A 387 -1.75 -17.32 7.88
N LEU A 388 -0.84 -16.87 8.75
CA LEU A 388 -1.18 -16.37 10.08
C LEU A 388 -2.03 -15.10 10.02
N VAL A 389 -1.79 -14.22 9.04
CA VAL A 389 -2.65 -13.05 8.80
C VAL A 389 -4.04 -13.49 8.33
N VAL A 390 -4.13 -14.44 7.40
CA VAL A 390 -5.42 -14.96 6.90
C VAL A 390 -6.16 -15.73 8.00
N LEU A 391 -5.49 -16.58 8.78
CA LEU A 391 -6.07 -17.30 9.91
C LEU A 391 -6.44 -16.34 11.05
N GLY A 392 -5.69 -15.27 11.26
CA GLY A 392 -6.04 -14.21 12.19
C GLY A 392 -7.29 -13.46 11.74
N ALA A 393 -7.35 -13.07 10.46
CA ALA A 393 -8.51 -12.41 9.88
C ALA A 393 -9.74 -13.34 9.87
N ALA A 394 -9.59 -14.61 9.47
CA ALA A 394 -10.65 -15.60 9.47
C ALA A 394 -11.09 -15.95 10.89
N GLY A 395 -10.16 -16.13 11.83
CA GLY A 395 -10.46 -16.36 13.25
C GLY A 395 -11.11 -15.14 13.90
N PHE A 396 -10.82 -13.93 13.43
CA PHE A 396 -11.50 -12.72 13.86
C PHE A 396 -12.86 -12.54 13.18
N VAL A 397 -13.03 -12.86 11.90
CA VAL A 397 -14.35 -12.90 11.24
C VAL A 397 -15.21 -13.95 11.91
N LEU A 398 -14.64 -15.12 12.23
CA LEU A 398 -15.32 -16.15 12.99
C LEU A 398 -15.61 -15.65 14.40
N TYR A 399 -14.68 -15.03 15.12
CA TYR A 399 -14.92 -14.45 16.45
C TYR A 399 -15.96 -13.33 16.40
N ARG A 400 -15.92 -12.44 15.40
CA ARG A 400 -16.89 -11.36 15.18
C ARG A 400 -18.24 -11.95 14.86
N ASN A 401 -18.34 -12.90 13.94
CA ASN A 401 -19.59 -13.57 13.62
C ASN A 401 -20.07 -14.40 14.80
N THR A 402 -19.21 -15.06 15.57
CA THR A 402 -19.61 -15.81 16.78
C THR A 402 -19.97 -14.85 17.91
N ARG A 403 -19.36 -13.67 17.97
CA ARG A 403 -19.69 -12.60 18.92
C ARG A 403 -20.99 -11.91 18.50
N LEU A 404 -21.21 -11.65 17.22
CA LEU A 404 -22.44 -11.11 16.65
C LEU A 404 -23.57 -12.13 16.73
N ILE A 405 -23.30 -13.42 16.52
CA ILE A 405 -24.25 -14.52 16.71
C ILE A 405 -24.50 -14.73 18.20
N ARG A 406 -23.50 -14.62 19.07
CA ARG A 406 -23.70 -14.64 20.53
C ARG A 406 -24.45 -13.39 21.00
N GLU A 407 -24.11 -12.22 20.48
CA GLU A 407 -24.77 -10.95 20.75
C GLU A 407 -26.17 -10.94 20.14
N SER A 408 -26.44 -11.62 19.02
CA SER A 408 -27.78 -11.78 18.42
C SER A 408 -28.60 -12.88 19.09
N LEU A 409 -27.94 -13.92 19.62
CA LEU A 409 -28.55 -14.94 20.48
C LEU A 409 -28.82 -14.41 21.90
N GLU A 410 -28.02 -13.45 22.38
CA GLU A 410 -28.19 -12.76 23.66
C GLU A 410 -29.05 -11.47 23.54
N ASN A 411 -29.17 -10.88 22.34
CA ASN A 411 -29.92 -9.67 21.99
C ASN A 411 -30.12 -9.56 20.45
N PRO A 412 -31.20 -10.10 19.87
CA PRO A 412 -31.49 -9.96 18.44
C PRO A 412 -31.96 -8.52 18.18
N VAL A 413 -31.24 -7.74 17.36
CA VAL A 413 -31.58 -6.31 17.16
C VAL A 413 -31.46 -5.89 15.70
N TYR A 414 -32.60 -5.45 15.16
CA TYR A 414 -32.81 -4.69 13.94
C TYR A 414 -32.20 -3.28 14.00
N GLU A 415 -31.71 -2.76 12.88
CA GLU A 415 -30.96 -1.51 12.80
C GLU A 415 -31.75 -0.24 13.23
N THR A 416 -31.02 0.65 13.91
CA THR A 416 -31.27 2.08 14.24
C THR A 416 -32.13 2.45 15.47
N VAL A 417 -31.59 2.33 16.69
CA VAL A 417 -32.01 3.13 17.87
C VAL A 417 -30.84 3.66 18.70
N PRO A 418 -31.00 4.85 19.34
CA PRO A 418 -29.99 5.45 20.24
C PRO A 418 -29.53 4.50 21.35
N GLY A 419 -28.29 4.72 21.80
CA GLY A 419 -27.55 3.82 22.68
C GLY A 419 -28.32 3.28 23.90
N TRP A 420 -28.09 1.99 24.15
CA TRP A 420 -28.67 1.09 25.17
C TRP A 420 -28.46 1.47 26.65
N GLU A 421 -28.16 2.73 26.96
CA GLU A 421 -27.91 3.20 28.33
C GLU A 421 -28.70 4.44 28.74
N GLU A 422 -29.47 5.07 27.84
CA GLU A 422 -30.30 6.23 28.20
C GLU A 422 -31.64 5.79 28.80
N GLU A 423 -31.93 6.25 30.01
CA GLU A 423 -33.21 6.07 30.69
C GLU A 423 -34.33 6.69 29.83
N PHE A 424 -35.33 5.89 29.45
CA PHE A 424 -36.44 6.36 28.60
C PHE A 424 -37.15 7.58 29.22
N ARG A 425 -37.18 8.68 28.47
CA ARG A 425 -37.90 9.91 28.84
C ARG A 425 -38.96 10.22 27.79
N PRO A 426 -40.26 10.25 28.15
CA PRO A 426 -41.33 10.61 27.22
C PRO A 426 -41.14 11.96 26.51
N GLU A 427 -40.42 12.88 27.15
CA GLU A 427 -40.12 14.21 26.63
C GLU A 427 -39.29 14.20 25.33
N ASP A 428 -38.50 13.14 25.12
CA ASP A 428 -37.64 12.98 23.95
C ASP A 428 -38.40 12.42 22.73
N TYR A 429 -39.65 11.96 22.93
CA TYR A 429 -40.49 11.34 21.90
C TYR A 429 -41.78 12.16 21.71
N PRO A 430 -41.84 13.06 20.71
CA PRO A 430 -42.99 13.94 20.51
C PRO A 430 -44.29 13.20 20.17
N GLU A 431 -44.18 11.96 19.68
CA GLU A 431 -45.29 11.08 19.32
C GLU A 431 -45.55 10.00 20.37
N TYR A 432 -45.01 10.14 21.58
CA TYR A 432 -45.19 9.18 22.67
C TYR A 432 -46.65 8.81 22.94
N VAL A 433 -46.95 7.51 22.96
CA VAL A 433 -48.25 6.98 23.41
C VAL A 433 -48.04 5.78 24.35
N PRO A 434 -48.59 5.79 25.57
CA PRO A 434 -48.49 4.65 26.48
C PRO A 434 -49.14 3.38 25.92
N LEU A 435 -48.57 2.20 26.23
CA LEU A 435 -49.03 0.89 25.72
C LEU A 435 -50.55 0.69 25.89
N ASP A 436 -51.09 0.89 27.10
CA ASP A 436 -52.53 0.71 27.36
C ASP A 436 -53.42 1.70 26.58
N THR A 437 -52.87 2.84 26.17
CA THR A 437 -53.58 3.81 25.32
C THR A 437 -53.55 3.35 23.87
N GLN A 438 -52.42 2.81 23.40
CA GLN A 438 -52.32 2.23 22.06
C GLN A 438 -53.37 1.13 21.86
N VAL A 439 -53.47 0.19 22.80
CA VAL A 439 -54.47 -0.90 22.75
C VAL A 439 -55.89 -0.34 22.63
N LYS A 440 -56.25 0.67 23.43
CA LYS A 440 -57.59 1.29 23.37
C LYS A 440 -57.87 1.94 22.02
N VAL A 441 -56.88 2.62 21.45
CA VAL A 441 -57.01 3.27 20.13
C VAL A 441 -57.20 2.20 19.05
N LEU A 442 -56.38 1.14 19.03
CA LEU A 442 -56.50 0.04 18.07
C LEU A 442 -57.86 -0.66 18.19
N SER A 443 -58.32 -0.97 19.41
CA SER A 443 -59.65 -1.53 19.62
C SER A 443 -60.78 -0.60 19.17
N SER A 444 -60.63 0.71 19.32
CA SER A 444 -61.62 1.68 18.82
C SER A 444 -61.70 1.74 17.30
N MET A 445 -60.65 1.32 16.60
CA MET A 445 -60.58 1.20 15.14
C MET A 445 -61.09 -0.16 14.62
N GLY A 446 -61.54 -1.03 15.52
CA GLY A 446 -62.09 -2.34 15.19
C GLY A 446 -61.04 -3.44 15.04
N LEU A 447 -59.88 -3.31 15.67
CA LEU A 447 -58.86 -4.37 15.77
C LEU A 447 -58.95 -5.09 17.12
N GLU A 448 -58.95 -6.41 17.10
CA GLU A 448 -58.89 -7.25 18.29
C GLU A 448 -57.43 -7.52 18.67
N VAL A 449 -56.90 -6.73 19.62
CA VAL A 449 -55.53 -6.88 20.10
C VAL A 449 -55.46 -8.06 21.08
N PRO A 450 -54.73 -9.16 20.77
CA PRO A 450 -54.62 -10.31 21.66
C PRO A 450 -53.90 -9.94 22.96
N GLU A 451 -54.37 -10.48 24.10
CA GLU A 451 -53.75 -10.23 25.40
C GLU A 451 -52.27 -10.70 25.43
N GLU A 452 -51.97 -11.80 24.76
CA GLU A 452 -50.60 -12.33 24.59
C GLU A 452 -49.67 -11.33 23.89
N THR A 453 -50.14 -10.63 22.85
CA THR A 453 -49.36 -9.59 22.15
C THR A 453 -49.08 -8.40 23.08
N VAL A 454 -50.04 -8.03 23.93
CA VAL A 454 -49.86 -6.95 24.92
C VAL A 454 -48.89 -7.35 26.03
N GLU A 455 -48.97 -8.59 26.51
CA GLU A 455 -48.03 -9.14 27.50
C GLU A 455 -46.61 -9.23 26.94
N SER A 456 -46.46 -9.69 25.68
CA SER A 456 -45.19 -9.73 24.97
C SER A 456 -44.58 -8.32 24.84
N ALA A 457 -45.37 -7.33 24.41
CA ALA A 457 -44.92 -5.95 24.34
C ALA A 457 -44.51 -5.40 25.72
N ARG A 458 -45.25 -5.73 26.79
CA ARG A 458 -44.92 -5.30 28.16
C ARG A 458 -43.63 -5.94 28.67
N SER A 459 -43.44 -7.24 28.44
CA SER A 459 -42.21 -7.96 28.80
C SER A 459 -41.01 -7.36 28.08
N VAL A 460 -41.12 -7.08 26.78
CA VAL A 460 -40.07 -6.41 25.99
C VAL A 460 -39.73 -5.01 26.54
N MET A 461 -40.74 -4.22 26.89
CA MET A 461 -40.53 -2.88 27.46
C MET A 461 -39.78 -2.91 28.80
N GLU A 462 -40.10 -3.88 29.66
CA GLU A 462 -39.63 -3.93 31.05
C GLU A 462 -38.35 -4.76 31.22
N GLU A 463 -38.28 -5.93 30.58
CA GLU A 463 -37.18 -6.88 30.70
C GLU A 463 -36.03 -6.57 29.74
N GLN A 464 -36.37 -6.21 28.48
CA GLN A 464 -35.38 -5.90 27.44
C GLN A 464 -35.09 -4.39 27.34
N ARG A 465 -35.73 -3.57 28.19
CA ARG A 465 -35.59 -2.10 28.26
C ARG A 465 -35.91 -1.38 26.94
N MET A 466 -36.75 -1.95 26.09
CA MET A 466 -37.09 -1.40 24.77
C MET A 466 -38.34 -0.50 24.79
N ARG A 467 -38.58 0.21 25.90
CA ARG A 467 -39.75 1.11 26.04
C ARG A 467 -39.81 2.19 24.97
N ALA A 468 -38.66 2.67 24.51
CA ALA A 468 -38.58 3.62 23.38
C ALA A 468 -39.22 3.09 22.10
N TYR A 469 -39.01 1.82 21.78
CA TYR A 469 -39.57 1.20 20.57
C TYR A 469 -41.08 0.95 20.67
N VAL A 470 -41.57 0.62 21.86
CA VAL A 470 -42.99 0.32 22.02
C VAL A 470 -43.81 1.59 22.23
N GLU A 471 -43.36 2.52 23.08
CA GLU A 471 -44.14 3.73 23.42
C GLU A 471 -43.65 5.00 22.73
N GLY A 472 -42.36 5.09 22.36
CA GLY A 472 -41.79 6.25 21.69
C GLY A 472 -42.06 6.27 20.18
N TYR A 473 -42.20 5.09 19.57
CA TYR A 473 -42.66 4.87 18.19
C TYR A 473 -43.95 4.03 18.24
N PRO A 474 -45.09 4.67 18.55
CA PRO A 474 -46.27 3.93 18.98
C PRO A 474 -46.88 3.10 17.86
N TYR A 475 -47.66 2.10 18.26
CA TYR A 475 -48.51 1.22 17.45
C TYR A 475 -47.76 0.17 16.63
N THR A 476 -46.59 0.46 16.06
CA THR A 476 -45.94 -0.47 15.11
C THR A 476 -45.55 -1.79 15.75
N TRP A 477 -45.00 -1.79 16.96
CA TRP A 477 -44.63 -3.04 17.67
C TRP A 477 -45.83 -3.98 17.90
N ILE A 478 -46.97 -3.42 18.34
CA ILE A 478 -48.19 -4.20 18.59
C ILE A 478 -48.75 -4.72 17.26
N LEU A 479 -48.76 -3.86 16.23
CA LEU A 479 -49.26 -4.23 14.92
C LEU A 479 -48.39 -5.32 14.26
N SER A 480 -47.06 -5.25 14.37
CA SER A 480 -46.17 -6.32 13.88
C SER A 480 -46.46 -7.64 14.59
N GLY A 481 -46.63 -7.62 15.91
CA GLY A 481 -46.99 -8.82 16.68
C GLY A 481 -48.38 -9.38 16.34
N MET A 482 -49.33 -8.54 15.94
CA MET A 482 -50.66 -8.97 15.49
C MET A 482 -50.69 -9.47 14.04
N GLY A 483 -49.77 -8.98 13.20
CA GLY A 483 -49.73 -9.26 11.77
C GLY A 483 -48.77 -10.38 11.38
N ALA A 484 -47.85 -10.77 12.26
CA ALA A 484 -46.88 -11.82 11.99
C ALA A 484 -47.56 -13.18 11.71
N PRO A 485 -47.07 -13.96 10.74
CA PRO A 485 -47.52 -15.33 10.52
C PRO A 485 -47.29 -16.21 11.76
N SER A 486 -48.14 -17.22 11.93
CA SER A 486 -47.86 -18.31 12.86
C SER A 486 -47.07 -19.40 12.16
N TYR A 487 -46.16 -20.03 12.91
CA TYR A 487 -45.26 -21.06 12.40
C TYR A 487 -45.44 -22.36 13.20
N ASP A 488 -45.37 -23.48 12.50
CA ASP A 488 -45.35 -24.81 13.11
C ASP A 488 -43.99 -25.16 13.73
N GLU A 489 -43.87 -26.36 14.31
CA GLU A 489 -42.61 -26.84 14.92
C GLU A 489 -41.44 -26.95 13.92
N ASP A 490 -41.74 -27.07 12.62
CA ASP A 490 -40.79 -27.20 11.52
C ASP A 490 -40.48 -25.85 10.84
N TRP A 491 -40.97 -24.74 11.42
CA TRP A 491 -40.84 -23.36 10.90
C TRP A 491 -41.55 -23.12 9.56
N ASN A 492 -42.57 -23.92 9.21
CA ASN A 492 -43.44 -23.60 8.09
C ASN A 492 -44.58 -22.69 8.57
N ILE A 493 -45.02 -21.77 7.72
CA ILE A 493 -46.20 -20.96 8.00
C ILE A 493 -47.43 -21.87 8.09
N ASP A 494 -48.12 -21.84 9.23
CA ASP A 494 -49.34 -22.62 9.48
C ASP A 494 -50.60 -21.75 9.59
N GLY A 495 -50.44 -20.43 9.60
CA GLY A 495 -51.54 -19.48 9.65
C GLY A 495 -51.14 -18.02 9.43
N TYR A 496 -52.10 -17.25 8.92
CA TYR A 496 -52.01 -15.80 8.76
C TYR A 496 -53.11 -15.11 9.56
N SER A 497 -52.80 -13.94 10.11
CA SER A 497 -53.80 -13.07 10.74
C SER A 497 -54.82 -12.58 9.70
N GLN A 498 -56.07 -12.44 10.13
CA GLN A 498 -57.18 -11.97 9.30
C GLN A 498 -57.41 -10.46 9.44
N GLU A 499 -56.74 -9.81 10.40
CA GLU A 499 -56.93 -8.39 10.68
C GLU A 499 -55.91 -7.50 9.96
N LEU A 500 -54.65 -7.90 9.97
CA LEU A 500 -53.53 -7.29 9.28
C LEU A 500 -52.43 -8.33 9.02
N PHE A 501 -51.52 -8.03 8.12
CA PHE A 501 -50.40 -8.89 7.76
C PHE A 501 -49.09 -8.12 7.94
N TRP A 502 -48.08 -8.75 8.52
CA TRP A 502 -46.74 -8.21 8.67
C TRP A 502 -45.73 -9.16 8.04
N PHE A 503 -44.76 -8.61 7.32
CA PHE A 503 -43.59 -9.31 6.86
C PHE A 503 -42.38 -8.37 6.82
N ASP A 504 -41.20 -8.96 6.80
CA ASP A 504 -39.92 -8.26 6.67
C ASP A 504 -39.50 -8.20 5.19
N PHE A 505 -38.99 -7.07 4.71
CA PHE A 505 -38.49 -6.99 3.34
C PHE A 505 -37.18 -7.78 3.16
N GLU A 506 -36.40 -8.02 4.24
CA GLU A 506 -35.24 -8.91 4.20
C GLU A 506 -35.71 -10.37 4.31
N GLY A 507 -35.82 -11.01 3.16
CA GLY A 507 -36.31 -12.37 2.99
C GLY A 507 -35.28 -13.44 3.33
N TRP A 508 -35.74 -14.53 3.97
CA TRP A 508 -34.87 -15.66 4.32
C TRP A 508 -34.63 -16.58 3.13
N ASP A 509 -35.61 -16.68 2.21
CA ASP A 509 -35.51 -17.40 0.95
C ASP A 509 -36.36 -16.70 -0.12
N ILE A 510 -35.72 -15.79 -0.86
CA ILE A 510 -36.34 -15.02 -1.95
C ILE A 510 -36.95 -15.90 -3.06
N SER A 511 -36.68 -17.22 -3.08
CA SER A 511 -37.31 -18.15 -4.03
C SER A 511 -38.71 -18.64 -3.61
N THR A 512 -39.20 -18.21 -2.44
CA THR A 512 -40.56 -18.49 -1.95
C THR A 512 -41.25 -17.29 -1.29
N ASP A 513 -40.51 -16.25 -0.89
CA ASP A 513 -41.04 -15.15 -0.09
C ASP A 513 -42.15 -14.33 -0.79
N TYR A 514 -42.17 -14.20 -2.12
CA TYR A 514 -43.26 -13.48 -2.81
C TYR A 514 -44.58 -14.25 -2.77
N ILE A 515 -44.53 -15.59 -2.80
CA ILE A 515 -45.70 -16.45 -2.59
C ILE A 515 -46.26 -16.20 -1.19
N GLU A 516 -45.41 -16.25 -0.16
CA GLU A 516 -45.81 -16.04 1.23
C GLU A 516 -46.43 -14.65 1.44
N VAL A 517 -45.84 -13.60 0.85
CA VAL A 517 -46.39 -12.24 0.91
C VAL A 517 -47.78 -12.17 0.26
N LEU A 518 -47.96 -12.77 -0.92
CA LEU A 518 -49.26 -12.78 -1.60
C LEU A 518 -50.30 -13.59 -0.83
N GLU A 519 -49.94 -14.75 -0.28
CA GLU A 519 -50.82 -15.57 0.55
C GLU A 519 -51.25 -14.84 1.83
N GLY A 520 -50.31 -14.17 2.50
CA GLY A 520 -50.61 -13.34 3.67
C GLY A 520 -51.54 -12.17 3.34
N MET A 521 -51.36 -11.52 2.19
CA MET A 521 -52.29 -10.50 1.72
C MET A 521 -53.68 -11.07 1.38
N LEU A 522 -53.75 -12.22 0.71
CA LEU A 522 -55.03 -12.88 0.37
C LEU A 522 -55.79 -13.33 1.62
N ALA A 523 -55.09 -13.74 2.67
CA ALA A 523 -55.70 -14.07 3.95
C ALA A 523 -56.46 -12.89 4.58
N LEU A 524 -56.13 -11.64 4.25
CA LEU A 524 -56.87 -10.45 4.72
C LEU A 524 -58.15 -10.16 3.94
N ALA A 525 -58.34 -10.78 2.77
CA ALA A 525 -59.39 -10.43 1.82
C ALA A 525 -60.39 -11.58 1.54
N PRO A 526 -60.83 -12.37 2.54
CA PRO A 526 -61.79 -13.46 2.29
C PRO A 526 -63.14 -12.90 1.81
N GLY A 527 -63.71 -13.51 0.78
CA GLY A 527 -64.97 -13.06 0.18
C GLY A 527 -64.80 -11.89 -0.79
N SER A 528 -63.57 -11.56 -1.16
CA SER A 528 -63.27 -10.49 -2.12
C SER A 528 -63.24 -11.03 -3.56
N PRO A 529 -63.16 -10.16 -4.58
CA PRO A 529 -62.92 -10.59 -5.97
C PRO A 529 -61.61 -11.35 -6.20
N LEU A 530 -60.74 -11.48 -5.19
CA LEU A 530 -59.46 -12.18 -5.26
C LEU A 530 -59.55 -13.66 -4.85
N ASP A 531 -60.70 -14.12 -4.33
CA ASP A 531 -60.88 -15.52 -3.89
C ASP A 531 -60.64 -16.56 -5.00
N GLY A 532 -60.70 -16.15 -6.27
CA GLY A 532 -60.41 -16.99 -7.42
C GLY A 532 -58.94 -17.10 -7.80
N ILE A 533 -58.02 -16.52 -7.01
CA ILE A 533 -56.58 -16.63 -7.25
C ILE A 533 -56.08 -18.03 -6.90
N GLU A 534 -55.40 -18.67 -7.84
CA GLU A 534 -54.78 -19.99 -7.71
C GLU A 534 -53.44 -20.05 -8.45
N ASP A 535 -52.65 -21.11 -8.23
CA ASP A 535 -51.36 -21.35 -8.94
C ASP A 535 -50.37 -20.17 -8.81
N ILE A 536 -50.20 -19.63 -7.60
CA ILE A 536 -49.16 -18.64 -7.31
C ILE A 536 -47.79 -19.31 -7.45
N ARG A 537 -46.91 -18.70 -8.25
CA ARG A 537 -45.60 -19.25 -8.58
C ARG A 537 -44.56 -18.16 -8.77
N GLU A 538 -43.32 -18.56 -8.53
CA GLU A 538 -42.13 -17.77 -8.78
C GLU A 538 -41.24 -18.48 -9.81
N ASP A 539 -40.68 -17.69 -10.71
CA ASP A 539 -39.67 -18.13 -11.66
C ASP A 539 -38.38 -17.31 -11.42
N THR A 540 -37.36 -18.01 -10.93
CA THR A 540 -36.05 -17.47 -10.58
C THR A 540 -34.99 -17.71 -11.66
N ASP A 541 -35.36 -18.16 -12.87
CA ASP A 541 -34.40 -18.49 -13.94
C ASP A 541 -33.50 -17.31 -14.35
N LYS A 542 -33.95 -16.08 -14.09
CA LYS A 542 -33.23 -14.83 -14.42
C LYS A 542 -32.48 -14.22 -13.23
N VAL A 543 -32.36 -14.94 -12.11
CA VAL A 543 -31.64 -14.48 -10.92
C VAL A 543 -30.15 -14.83 -11.01
N ASP A 544 -29.29 -13.85 -10.77
CA ASP A 544 -27.85 -14.04 -10.54
C ASP A 544 -27.59 -14.05 -9.02
N TRP A 545 -27.64 -15.26 -8.45
CA TRP A 545 -27.46 -15.50 -7.01
C TRP A 545 -26.07 -15.10 -6.48
N GLU A 546 -25.03 -15.10 -7.32
CA GLU A 546 -23.69 -14.69 -6.89
C GLU A 546 -23.60 -13.17 -6.70
N LYS A 547 -24.33 -12.41 -7.53
CA LYS A 547 -24.33 -10.94 -7.47
C LYS A 547 -25.50 -10.34 -6.70
N GLY A 548 -26.54 -11.13 -6.40
CA GLY A 548 -27.77 -10.63 -5.81
C GLY A 548 -28.53 -9.68 -6.74
N THR A 549 -28.56 -9.98 -8.04
CA THR A 549 -29.16 -9.11 -9.06
C THR A 549 -29.94 -9.94 -10.07
N GLY A 550 -30.80 -9.31 -10.88
CA GLY A 550 -31.64 -10.01 -11.85
C GLY A 550 -33.11 -9.72 -11.58
N SER A 551 -33.98 -10.69 -11.87
CA SER A 551 -35.42 -10.54 -11.69
C SER A 551 -36.08 -11.85 -11.29
N VAL A 552 -37.00 -11.81 -10.32
CA VAL A 552 -37.93 -12.90 -9.99
C VAL A 552 -39.25 -12.64 -10.70
N ASN A 553 -39.75 -13.59 -11.48
CA ASN A 553 -41.05 -13.43 -12.14
C ASN A 553 -42.15 -14.09 -11.30
N VAL A 554 -43.02 -13.28 -10.71
CA VAL A 554 -44.15 -13.71 -9.88
C VAL A 554 -45.40 -13.78 -10.73
N ALA A 555 -46.12 -14.91 -10.68
CA ALA A 555 -47.34 -15.11 -11.47
C ALA A 555 -48.40 -15.90 -10.72
N PHE A 556 -49.67 -15.69 -11.08
CA PHE A 556 -50.80 -16.49 -10.60
C PHE A 556 -51.93 -16.53 -11.64
N GLN A 557 -52.92 -17.38 -11.42
CA GLN A 557 -54.14 -17.45 -12.22
C GLN A 557 -55.32 -16.87 -11.46
N LEU A 558 -56.16 -16.10 -12.15
CA LEU A 558 -57.44 -15.61 -11.65
C LEU A 558 -58.48 -15.78 -12.77
N ASP A 559 -59.56 -16.51 -12.49
CA ASP A 559 -60.65 -16.77 -13.44
C ASP A 559 -60.17 -17.34 -14.80
N GLY A 560 -59.09 -18.13 -14.78
CA GLY A 560 -58.47 -18.74 -15.96
C GLY A 560 -57.57 -17.79 -16.79
N GLN A 561 -57.32 -16.57 -16.31
CA GLN A 561 -56.35 -15.65 -16.88
C GLN A 561 -55.06 -15.64 -16.06
N THR A 562 -53.90 -15.71 -16.71
CA THR A 562 -52.59 -15.60 -16.07
C THR A 562 -52.19 -14.14 -15.91
N TYR A 563 -51.79 -13.76 -14.71
CA TYR A 563 -51.15 -12.49 -14.40
C TYR A 563 -49.70 -12.73 -13.98
N SER A 564 -48.80 -11.80 -14.32
CA SER A 564 -47.35 -11.97 -14.14
C SER A 564 -46.67 -10.61 -14.01
N TRP A 565 -45.68 -10.51 -13.12
CA TRP A 565 -44.87 -9.33 -12.85
C TRP A 565 -43.41 -9.73 -12.68
N ALA A 566 -42.50 -8.90 -13.18
CA ALA A 566 -41.07 -9.07 -12.96
C ALA A 566 -40.63 -8.18 -11.78
N MET A 567 -40.22 -8.82 -10.69
CA MET A 567 -39.72 -8.17 -9.47
C MET A 567 -38.20 -8.04 -9.55
N ASP A 568 -37.68 -6.87 -9.21
CA ASP A 568 -36.24 -6.59 -9.24
C ASP A 568 -35.53 -7.28 -8.07
N MET A 569 -34.51 -8.08 -8.39
CA MET A 569 -33.71 -8.77 -7.37
C MET A 569 -32.66 -7.82 -6.78
N GLN A 570 -32.67 -7.67 -5.45
CA GLN A 570 -31.65 -6.95 -4.69
C GLN A 570 -31.17 -7.78 -3.50
N TYR A 571 -30.21 -8.68 -3.73
CA TYR A 571 -29.74 -9.63 -2.73
C TYR A 571 -30.88 -10.43 -2.09
N ASP A 572 -31.10 -10.26 -0.80
CA ASP A 572 -32.13 -10.85 0.04
C ASP A 572 -33.32 -9.92 0.27
N TRP A 573 -33.48 -8.85 -0.53
CA TRP A 573 -34.59 -7.91 -0.39
C TRP A 573 -35.74 -8.23 -1.35
N ILE A 574 -36.94 -8.34 -0.79
CA ILE A 574 -38.21 -8.43 -1.52
C ILE A 574 -38.49 -7.08 -2.19
N ASP A 575 -38.82 -7.11 -3.48
CA ASP A 575 -39.23 -5.91 -4.21
C ASP A 575 -40.56 -5.38 -3.68
N GLY A 576 -40.56 -4.13 -3.19
CA GLY A 576 -41.75 -3.47 -2.63
C GLY A 576 -42.91 -3.33 -3.62
N ASP A 577 -42.65 -3.46 -4.93
CA ASP A 577 -43.69 -3.51 -5.95
C ASP A 577 -44.64 -4.72 -5.77
N ILE A 578 -44.28 -5.77 -5.02
CA ILE A 578 -45.20 -6.87 -4.69
C ILE A 578 -46.48 -6.37 -4.00
N LEU A 579 -46.38 -5.36 -3.14
CA LEU A 579 -47.49 -4.83 -2.36
C LEU A 579 -48.61 -4.22 -3.22
N GLY A 580 -48.28 -3.77 -4.44
CA GLY A 580 -49.23 -3.15 -5.35
C GLY A 580 -49.88 -4.12 -6.35
N VAL A 581 -49.45 -5.38 -6.39
CA VAL A 581 -49.90 -6.39 -7.36
C VAL A 581 -51.40 -6.65 -7.24
N LEU A 582 -51.90 -6.99 -6.05
CA LEU A 582 -53.32 -7.28 -5.84
C LEU A 582 -54.21 -6.04 -5.97
N ASN A 583 -53.70 -4.86 -5.59
CA ASN A 583 -54.42 -3.60 -5.79
C ASN A 583 -54.66 -3.29 -7.27
N SER A 584 -53.72 -3.63 -8.16
CA SER A 584 -53.87 -3.44 -9.62
C SER A 584 -55.05 -4.23 -10.21
N ILE A 585 -55.38 -5.37 -9.60
CA ILE A 585 -56.55 -6.18 -9.94
C ILE A 585 -57.82 -5.56 -9.35
N LEU A 586 -57.79 -5.21 -8.06
CA LEU A 586 -58.93 -4.61 -7.38
C LEU A 586 -59.38 -3.29 -8.03
N GLU A 587 -58.47 -2.53 -8.63
CA GLU A 587 -58.78 -1.32 -9.40
C GLU A 587 -59.69 -1.56 -10.62
N GLN A 588 -59.78 -2.80 -11.10
CA GLN A 588 -60.63 -3.21 -12.21
C GLN A 588 -62.01 -3.71 -11.75
N THR A 589 -62.27 -3.70 -10.44
CA THR A 589 -63.49 -4.21 -9.83
C THR A 589 -64.26 -3.11 -9.07
N ASP A 590 -65.54 -3.36 -8.79
CA ASP A 590 -66.41 -2.39 -8.09
C ASP A 590 -66.24 -2.37 -6.56
N THR A 591 -65.39 -3.25 -5.99
CA THR A 591 -65.07 -3.25 -4.55
C THR A 591 -64.45 -1.93 -4.14
N GLN A 592 -64.75 -1.48 -2.91
CA GLN A 592 -64.19 -0.24 -2.37
C GLN A 592 -62.94 -0.52 -1.54
N GLU A 593 -62.78 -1.73 -1.04
CA GLU A 593 -61.67 -2.19 -0.21
C GLU A 593 -60.37 -2.30 -1.01
N ARG A 594 -59.27 -1.85 -0.42
CA ARG A 594 -57.92 -1.89 -1.00
C ARG A 594 -56.92 -2.32 0.05
N PHE A 595 -55.77 -2.78 -0.41
CA PHE A 595 -54.60 -2.97 0.44
C PHE A 595 -53.96 -1.62 0.72
N PHE A 596 -53.85 -1.28 2.00
CA PHE A 596 -53.12 -0.13 2.51
C PHE A 596 -51.93 -0.60 3.32
N VAL A 597 -50.81 0.11 3.19
CA VAL A 597 -49.54 -0.27 3.80
C VAL A 597 -48.98 0.88 4.63
N THR A 598 -48.35 0.52 5.74
CA THR A 598 -47.50 1.40 6.54
C THR A 598 -46.22 0.67 6.91
N GLY A 599 -45.14 1.40 7.21
CA GLY A 599 -43.91 0.79 7.69
C GLY A 599 -44.02 0.40 9.17
N ASP A 600 -43.21 -0.56 9.61
CA ASP A 600 -43.11 -0.94 11.03
C ASP A 600 -42.11 -0.08 11.83
N ASN A 601 -41.56 0.97 11.21
CA ASN A 601 -40.41 1.77 11.66
C ASN A 601 -39.05 1.04 11.62
N GLY A 602 -38.96 -0.10 10.93
CA GLY A 602 -37.74 -0.83 10.61
C GLY A 602 -37.69 -1.21 9.13
N GLN A 603 -37.48 -2.49 8.85
CA GLN A 603 -37.36 -3.05 7.49
C GLN A 603 -38.64 -3.80 7.05
N GLY A 604 -39.72 -3.78 7.83
CA GLY A 604 -40.95 -4.52 7.53
C GLY A 604 -42.12 -3.65 7.07
N ALA A 605 -43.16 -4.32 6.57
CA ALA A 605 -44.40 -3.72 6.09
C ALA A 605 -45.61 -4.25 6.87
N LEU A 606 -46.51 -3.35 7.23
CA LEU A 606 -47.81 -3.65 7.84
C LEU A 606 -48.92 -3.41 6.81
N VAL A 607 -49.62 -4.47 6.43
CA VAL A 607 -50.60 -4.49 5.35
C VAL A 607 -52.02 -4.68 5.89
N PHE A 608 -52.97 -3.89 5.40
CA PHE A 608 -54.38 -3.91 5.80
C PHE A 608 -55.28 -3.95 4.57
N TYR A 609 -56.31 -4.80 4.57
CA TYR A 609 -57.36 -4.80 3.56
C TYR A 609 -58.62 -4.10 4.08
N ARG A 610 -58.81 -2.81 3.74
CA ARG A 610 -59.85 -1.95 4.31
C ARG A 610 -60.36 -0.91 3.31
N THR A 611 -61.39 -0.16 3.67
CA THR A 611 -61.89 0.97 2.86
C THR A 611 -60.99 2.21 2.97
N PRO A 612 -60.94 3.09 1.96
CA PRO A 612 -60.20 4.35 2.03
C PRO A 612 -60.63 5.24 3.21
N GLU A 613 -61.92 5.24 3.54
CA GLU A 613 -62.46 5.92 4.72
C GLU A 613 -61.84 5.40 6.02
N TRP A 614 -61.75 4.08 6.18
CA TRP A 614 -61.11 3.48 7.34
C TRP A 614 -59.62 3.82 7.40
N ALA A 615 -58.88 3.69 6.29
CA ALA A 615 -57.46 4.00 6.25
C ALA A 615 -57.15 5.45 6.65
N ARG A 616 -57.97 6.41 6.19
CA ARG A 616 -57.86 7.82 6.62
C ARG A 616 -58.18 8.03 8.10
N GLN A 617 -59.17 7.32 8.64
CA GLN A 617 -59.50 7.41 10.07
C GLN A 617 -58.40 6.78 10.93
N PHE A 618 -57.86 5.64 10.50
CA PHE A 618 -56.77 4.93 11.15
C PHE A 618 -55.51 5.78 11.20
N GLY A 619 -55.02 6.26 10.05
CA GLY A 619 -53.83 7.11 10.02
C GLY A 619 -53.98 8.41 10.81
N LYS A 620 -55.21 8.96 10.91
CA LYS A 620 -55.48 10.12 11.78
C LYS A 620 -55.46 9.76 13.27
N ALA A 621 -55.91 8.57 13.65
CA ALA A 621 -55.96 8.12 15.03
C ALA A 621 -54.59 7.68 15.56
N THR A 622 -53.77 7.07 14.69
CA THR A 622 -52.47 6.49 15.05
C THR A 622 -51.28 7.36 14.66
N GLY A 623 -51.43 8.29 13.71
CA GLY A 623 -50.32 9.06 13.14
C GLY A 623 -49.55 8.33 12.03
N LEU A 624 -49.87 7.06 11.76
CA LEU A 624 -49.20 6.25 10.74
C LEU A 624 -49.64 6.66 9.32
N SER A 625 -48.69 6.65 8.37
CA SER A 625 -49.01 6.84 6.95
C SER A 625 -49.70 5.60 6.41
N MET A 626 -50.79 5.78 5.67
CA MET A 626 -51.54 4.67 5.06
C MET A 626 -51.49 4.81 3.54
N ASP A 627 -50.50 4.19 2.93
CA ASP A 627 -50.25 4.28 1.50
C ASP A 627 -50.99 3.18 0.75
N LYS A 628 -51.52 3.50 -0.44
CA LYS A 628 -52.16 2.52 -1.33
C LYS A 628 -51.21 2.21 -2.50
N PRO A 629 -50.38 1.16 -2.40
CA PRO A 629 -49.46 0.80 -3.48
C PRO A 629 -50.22 0.30 -4.71
N VAL A 630 -49.71 0.62 -5.90
CA VAL A 630 -50.26 0.15 -7.18
C VAL A 630 -49.09 -0.16 -8.11
N THR A 631 -49.01 -1.42 -8.51
CA THR A 631 -47.93 -1.92 -9.37
C THR A 631 -48.48 -2.16 -10.76
N LYS A 632 -47.77 -1.64 -11.75
CA LYS A 632 -48.17 -1.83 -13.15
C LYS A 632 -47.80 -3.24 -13.57
N GLN A 633 -48.75 -3.90 -14.22
CA GLN A 633 -48.53 -5.17 -14.91
C GLN A 633 -47.61 -5.02 -16.11
#